data_AF-A0A0B6Y3W6-F1
#
_entry.id   AF-A0A0B6Y3W6-F1
#
_cell.length_a   1.000
_cell.length_b   1.000
_cell.length_c   1.000
_cell.angle_alpha   90.00
_cell.angle_beta   90.00
_cell.angle_gamma   90.00
#
_symmetry.space_group_name_H-M   'P 1'
#
loop_
_entity.id
_entity.type
_entity.pdbx_description
1 polymer ?
#
loop_
_entity_poly.entity_id
_entity_poly.type
_entity_poly.pdbx_seq_one_letter_code
_entity_poly.pdbx_strand_id
1 'polypeptide(L)' 'VLANRYCIQSCVETSGQSAVLVEAKDYFSKMQSVVIKVMHTSYLPVGLKEVETLRKMNSMDPNNISHTIRLLNAFRFQD' A
#
# COMPACT_ATOMS: atom_id res chain seq x y z
N VAL A 1 15.52 -1.40 2.62
CA VAL A 1 14.34 -2.14 3.13
C VAL A 1 13.39 -1.13 3.75
N LEU A 2 12.16 -1.04 3.28
CA LEU A 2 11.16 -0.09 3.76
C LEU A 2 10.45 -0.65 5.00
N ALA A 3 10.27 0.20 6.03
CA ALA A 3 9.70 -0.17 7.32
C ALA A 3 10.35 -1.41 7.97
N ASN A 4 11.66 -1.62 7.74
CA ASN A 4 12.42 -2.80 8.18
C ASN A 4 11.79 -4.16 7.82
N ARG A 5 10.90 -4.20 6.83
CA ARG A 5 10.09 -5.38 6.47
C ARG A 5 10.01 -5.64 4.98
N TYR A 6 9.89 -4.58 4.18
CA TYR A 6 9.61 -4.69 2.75
C TYR A 6 10.89 -4.45 1.93
N CYS A 7 11.30 -5.45 1.15
CA CYS A 7 12.42 -5.33 0.23
C CYS A 7 11.90 -4.95 -1.17
N ILE A 8 12.12 -3.69 -1.58
CA ILE A 8 11.71 -3.17 -2.88
C ILE A 8 12.44 -3.93 -3.99
N GLN A 9 11.68 -4.44 -4.97
CA GLN A 9 12.20 -5.20 -6.10
C GLN A 9 12.28 -4.33 -7.36
N SER A 10 11.20 -3.60 -7.65
CA SER A 10 11.05 -2.83 -8.87
C SER A 10 10.04 -1.69 -8.67
N CYS A 11 10.06 -0.72 -9.58
CA CYS A 11 8.96 0.22 -9.72
C CYS A 11 7.94 -0.35 -10.70
N VAL A 12 6.68 -0.44 -10.28
CA VAL A 12 5.57 -0.86 -11.15
C VAL A 12 5.12 0.30 -12.01
N GLU A 13 4.97 1.47 -11.40
CA GLU A 13 4.56 2.70 -12.08
C GLU A 13 5.19 3.91 -11.40
N THR A 14 5.96 4.69 -12.17
CA THR A 14 6.66 5.89 -11.70
C THR A 14 5.97 7.19 -12.11
N SER A 15 4.96 7.12 -12.98
CA SER A 15 4.27 8.29 -13.58
C SER A 15 2.94 8.64 -12.91
N GLY A 16 2.62 8.03 -11.77
CA GLY A 16 1.37 8.32 -11.07
C GLY A 16 1.33 9.77 -10.58
N GLN A 17 0.19 10.45 -10.77
CA GLN A 17 0.06 11.87 -10.44
C GLN A 17 0.21 12.17 -8.94
N SER A 18 -0.24 11.25 -8.09
CA SER A 18 -0.29 11.42 -6.62
C SER A 18 0.58 10.44 -5.85
N ALA A 19 1.10 9.41 -6.53
CA ALA A 19 1.82 8.30 -5.91
C ALA A 19 2.73 7.59 -6.90
N VAL A 20 3.76 6.94 -6.38
CA VAL A 20 4.56 5.93 -7.08
C VAL A 20 4.14 4.54 -6.59
N LEU A 21 4.07 3.57 -7.50
CA LEU A 21 3.81 2.18 -7.15
C LEU A 21 5.11 1.38 -7.24
N VAL A 22 5.44 0.67 -6.17
CA VAL A 22 6.62 -0.21 -6.11
C VAL A 22 6.21 -1.64 -5.77
N GLU A 23 6.86 -2.61 -6.41
CA GLU A 23 6.76 -4.00 -6.03
C GLU A 23 7.78 -4.29 -4.93
N ALA A 24 7.37 -5.04 -3.91
CA ALA A 24 8.25 -5.44 -2.82
C ALA A 24 7.98 -6.88 -2.36
N LYS A 25 8.98 -7.47 -1.72
CA LYS A 25 8.85 -8.72 -0.96
C LYS A 25 8.69 -8.41 0.51
N ASP A 26 7.66 -8.96 1.13
CA ASP A 26 7.43 -8.88 2.57
C ASP A 26 8.20 -9.99 3.30
N TYR A 27 9.29 -9.62 3.97
CA TYR A 27 10.16 -10.56 4.67
C TYR A 27 9.50 -11.20 5.89
N PHE A 28 8.46 -10.60 6.45
CA PHE A 28 7.73 -11.13 7.60
C PHE A 28 6.61 -12.08 7.19
N SER A 29 6.09 -11.95 5.96
CA SER A 29 4.98 -12.77 5.44
C SER A 29 5.47 -13.82 4.43
N LYS A 30 6.46 -14.64 4.81
CA LYS A 30 7.00 -15.73 3.96
C LYS A 30 7.41 -15.26 2.55
N MET A 31 8.01 -14.07 2.42
CA MET A 31 8.41 -13.50 1.12
C MET A 31 7.24 -13.26 0.14
N GLN A 32 6.05 -12.98 0.66
CA GLN A 32 4.89 -12.63 -0.16
C GLN A 32 5.19 -11.39 -1.02
N SER A 33 4.84 -11.44 -2.31
CA SER A 33 4.84 -10.26 -3.18
C SER A 33 3.73 -9.30 -2.79
N VAL A 34 4.07 -8.03 -2.65
CA VAL A 34 3.14 -6.95 -2.36
C VAL A 34 3.42 -5.74 -3.24
N VAL A 35 2.38 -4.93 -3.49
CA VAL A 35 2.53 -3.60 -4.08
C VAL A 35 2.40 -2.57 -2.99
N ILE A 36 3.33 -1.63 -2.94
CA ILE A 36 3.33 -0.50 -2.01
C ILE A 36 3.07 0.77 -2.80
N LYS A 37 1.98 1.46 -2.46
CA LYS A 37 1.66 2.79 -2.99
C LYS A 37 2.31 3.85 -2.11
N VAL A 38 3.32 4.53 -2.65
CA VAL A 38 4.06 5.59 -1.97
C VAL A 38 3.46 6.93 -2.37
N MET A 39 2.73 7.55 -1.43
CA MET A 39 2.06 8.84 -1.67
C MET A 39 3.06 9.99 -1.73
N HIS A 40 2.86 10.91 -2.67
CA HIS A 40 3.55 12.19 -2.69
C HIS A 40 3.07 13.03 -1.49
N THR A 41 3.98 13.75 -0.85
CA THR A 41 3.69 14.50 0.39
C THR A 41 2.58 15.53 0.22
N SER A 42 2.49 16.17 -0.95
CA SER A 42 1.42 17.12 -1.30
C SER A 42 0.03 16.47 -1.38
N TYR A 43 -0.06 15.15 -1.55
CA TYR A 43 -1.30 14.39 -1.66
C TYR A 43 -1.61 13.56 -0.39
N LEU A 44 -0.90 13.81 0.71
CA LEU A 44 -1.10 13.08 1.96
C LEU A 44 -2.57 13.07 2.44
N PRO A 45 -3.33 14.19 2.45
CA PRO A 45 -4.73 14.16 2.88
C PRO A 45 -5.59 13.20 2.06
N VAL A 46 -5.36 13.14 0.75
CA VAL A 46 -6.06 12.21 -0.16
C VAL A 46 -5.68 10.76 0.17
N GLY A 47 -4.39 10.49 0.36
CA GLY A 47 -3.90 9.16 0.73
C GLY A 47 -4.48 8.67 2.06
N LEU A 48 -4.64 9.55 3.05
CA LEU A 48 -5.27 9.19 4.33
C LEU A 48 -6.75 8.82 4.14
N LYS A 49 -7.48 9.57 3.30
CA LYS A 49 -8.88 9.26 3.02
C LYS A 49 -9.03 7.95 2.24
N GLU A 50 -8.13 7.68 1.32
CA GLU A 50 -8.06 6.41 0.59
C GLU A 50 -7.86 5.24 1.56
N VAL A 51 -6.91 5.35 2.49
CA VAL A 51 -6.67 4.32 3.53
C VAL A 51 -7.90 4.09 4.40
N GLU A 52 -8.56 5.16 4.88
CA GLU A 52 -9.79 5.06 5.67
C GLU A 52 -10.90 4.33 4.90
N THR A 53 -11.06 4.68 3.62
CA THR A 53 -12.08 4.12 2.74
C THR A 53 -11.84 2.64 2.49
N LEU A 54 -10.60 2.27 2.13
CA LEU A 54 -10.21 0.87 1.92
C LEU A 54 -10.38 0.02 3.18
N ARG A 55 -10.01 0.54 4.36
CA ARG A 55 -10.23 -0.17 5.64
C ARG A 55 -11.70 -0.48 5.85
N LYS A 56 -12.59 0.50 5.65
CA LYS A 56 -14.03 0.32 5.82
C LYS A 56 -14.59 -0.70 4.83
N MET A 57 -14.19 -0.64 3.57
CA MET A 57 -14.66 -1.61 2.56
C MET A 57 -14.14 -3.03 2.87
N ASN A 58 -12.85 -3.16 3.22
CA ASN A 58 -12.25 -4.45 3.50
C ASN A 58 -12.79 -5.11 4.79
N SER A 59 -13.20 -4.32 5.79
CA SER A 59 -13.84 -4.83 7.00
C SER A 59 -15.28 -5.30 6.77
N MET A 60 -15.99 -4.65 5.84
CA MET A 60 -17.38 -5.02 5.50
C MET A 60 -17.45 -6.23 4.56
N ASP A 61 -16.37 -6.54 3.86
CA ASP A 61 -16.28 -7.70 2.96
C ASP A 61 -15.05 -8.57 3.29
N PRO A 62 -15.06 -9.36 4.38
CA PRO A 62 -13.93 -10.22 4.75
C PRO A 62 -13.60 -11.28 3.70
N ASN A 63 -14.61 -11.73 2.95
CA ASN A 63 -14.50 -12.80 1.96
C ASN A 63 -14.11 -12.31 0.57
N ASN A 64 -13.90 -11.00 0.39
CA ASN A 64 -13.53 -10.39 -0.89
C ASN A 64 -14.52 -10.69 -2.03
N ILE A 65 -15.82 -10.75 -1.72
CA ILE A 65 -16.90 -11.01 -2.67
C ILE A 65 -17.07 -9.83 -3.63
N SER A 66 -16.84 -8.60 -3.16
CA SER A 66 -16.96 -7.36 -3.92
C SER A 66 -15.79 -7.09 -4.87
N HIS A 67 -14.74 -7.92 -4.83
CA HIS A 67 -13.49 -7.71 -5.57
C HIS A 67 -12.80 -6.37 -5.28
N THR A 68 -13.02 -5.81 -4.09
CA THR A 68 -12.34 -4.58 -3.65
C THR A 68 -10.87 -4.90 -3.32
N ILE A 69 -9.94 -4.03 -3.75
CA ILE A 69 -8.52 -4.18 -3.42
C ILE A 69 -8.31 -4.30 -1.90
N ARG A 70 -7.40 -5.20 -1.49
CA ARG A 70 -7.12 -5.48 -0.08
C ARG A 70 -5.95 -4.64 0.41
N LEU A 71 -6.23 -3.71 1.32
CA LEU A 71 -5.21 -3.00 2.07
C LEU A 71 -4.61 -3.94 3.12
N LEU A 72 -3.36 -4.37 2.90
CA LEU A 72 -2.65 -5.25 3.82
C LEU A 72 -2.13 -4.49 5.05
N ASN A 73 -1.58 -3.30 4.82
CA ASN A 73 -1.05 -2.44 5.87
C ASN A 73 -0.94 -0.99 5.37
N ALA A 74 -0.86 -0.03 6.30
CA ALA A 74 -0.54 1.37 6.00
C ALA A 74 0.38 1.93 7.09
N PHE A 75 1.47 2.56 6.68
CA PHE A 75 2.46 3.15 7.58
C PHE A 75 2.93 4.48 7.02
N ARG A 76 3.47 5.34 7.89
CA ARG A 76 4.13 6.57 7.50
C ARG A 76 5.64 6.38 7.64
N PHE A 77 6.39 6.98 6.74
CA PHE A 77 7.82 7.18 6.98
C PHE A 77 7.94 8.20 8.11
N GLN A 78 8.55 7.78 9.21
CA GLN A 78 9.03 8.69 10.26
C GLN A 78 10.55 8.74 10.06
N ASP A 79 11.12 9.94 10.00
CA ASP A 79 12.57 10.13 9.96
C ASP A 79 13.25 9.51 11.20
#